data_AF-A0AAE0DTP9-F1
#
_entry.id   AF-A0AAE0DTP9-F1
#
_cell.length_a   1.000
_cell.length_b   1.000
_cell.length_c   1.000
_cell.angle_alpha   90.00
_cell.angle_beta   90.00
_cell.angle_gamma   90.00
#
_symmetry.space_group_name_H-M   'P 1'
#
loop_
_entity.id
_entity.type
_entity.pdbx_description
1 polymer ?
#
loop_
_entity_poly.entity_id
_entity_poly.type
_entity_poly.pdbx_seq_one_letter_code
_entity_poly.pdbx_strand_id
1 'polypeptide(L)'
;MLHTIIKKFPQTEVDRQSLSLFFHLVARLVNDHDNKVRSMAGVAIKLLIGRVSPHQLDSILNKCQIWYLGESQQLWGVGAQVLGLSVEVMKKDFQKHLNSILPKIKSILQSAVSVVADGELDLPDEATIPFWKEAYYSLVLLEKILCQFPDIILERDLEDIWEATCELLLHPHTWLRNRSNHLIAMYITVVTDTAREHHEKRLGTLFLMKPSRLFMISASLCCQLEAQLSFHDAVSSRITQNLVSAICNMHSLKERREYIDPHSCWSTLGESERSLFLKAFQLLDSGKEKGLFLSLISGACDQNDQDDSKDLGFLLVSSLLKKMGKIALLKEDIQMGIVFNSFRLISSEISPDYCRRYASQMLPSLYKVSEGFAGKVISDDMKQLAQEVCDSIKNKLGNQEFIAVYNEMRKSLKVKREKRKREEKVMAVVNPERHAKRKLRISAKHTAHKKRKMMSMKLGRWLH
;
A
#
# COMPACT_ATOMS: atom_id res chain seq x y z
N MET A 1 14.26 28.62 -24.69
CA MET A 1 15.29 28.84 -25.74
C MET A 1 15.97 27.55 -26.17
N LEU A 2 16.67 26.80 -25.30
CA LEU A 2 17.38 25.56 -25.65
C LEU A 2 16.50 24.53 -26.37
N HIS A 3 15.27 24.30 -25.89
CA HIS A 3 14.31 23.43 -26.57
C HIS A 3 14.05 23.85 -28.04
N THR A 4 13.91 25.15 -28.30
CA THR A 4 13.72 25.69 -29.65
C THR A 4 14.96 25.49 -30.52
N ILE A 5 16.15 25.66 -29.95
CA ILE A 5 17.42 25.44 -30.64
C ILE A 5 17.51 23.97 -31.07
N ILE A 6 17.33 23.02 -30.14
CA ILE A 6 17.35 21.58 -30.42
C ILE A 6 16.30 21.21 -31.49
N LYS A 7 15.12 21.84 -31.44
CA LYS A 7 14.03 21.58 -32.40
C LYS A 7 14.28 22.16 -33.79
N LYS A 8 14.95 23.30 -33.93
CA LYS A 8 15.03 24.03 -35.22
C LYS A 8 16.38 23.91 -35.91
N PHE A 9 17.46 23.65 -35.19
CA PHE A 9 18.79 23.64 -35.77
C PHE A 9 19.02 22.37 -36.60
N PRO A 10 19.90 22.42 -37.62
CA PRO A 10 20.32 21.24 -38.38
C PRO A 10 20.89 20.15 -37.47
N GLN A 11 20.63 18.89 -37.79
CA GLN A 11 21.06 17.75 -36.96
C GLN A 11 22.58 17.72 -36.75
N THR A 12 23.37 18.11 -37.76
CA THR A 12 24.83 18.19 -37.65
C THR A 12 25.31 19.15 -36.54
N GLU A 13 24.65 20.30 -36.40
CA GLU A 13 24.97 21.26 -35.33
C GLU A 13 24.47 20.79 -33.96
N VAL A 14 23.30 20.14 -33.92
CA VAL A 14 22.77 19.53 -32.69
C VAL A 14 23.69 18.41 -32.22
N ASP A 15 24.15 17.55 -33.13
CA ASP A 15 25.07 16.45 -32.85
C ASP A 15 26.41 16.96 -32.30
N ARG A 16 26.97 18.02 -32.91
CA ARG A 16 28.24 18.63 -32.48
C ARG A 16 28.20 19.12 -31.03
N GLN A 17 27.06 19.63 -30.58
CA GLN A 17 26.88 20.18 -29.23
C GLN A 17 26.11 19.26 -28.28
N SER A 18 25.73 18.06 -28.75
CA SER A 18 24.78 17.17 -28.07
C SER A 18 25.21 16.81 -26.65
N LEU A 19 26.44 16.33 -26.45
CA LEU A 19 26.97 15.97 -25.13
C LEU A 19 27.02 17.17 -24.17
N SER A 20 27.46 18.34 -24.67
CA SER A 20 27.51 19.56 -23.85
C SER A 20 26.11 19.97 -23.41
N LEU A 21 25.16 20.06 -24.35
CA LEU A 21 23.76 20.38 -24.05
C LEU A 21 23.17 19.37 -23.07
N PHE A 22 23.45 18.09 -23.28
CA PHE A 22 22.99 17.00 -22.42
C PHE A 22 23.47 17.19 -20.97
N PHE A 23 24.77 17.38 -20.72
CA PHE A 23 25.28 17.55 -19.35
C PHE A 23 24.69 18.77 -18.64
N HIS A 24 24.55 19.91 -19.33
CA HIS A 24 23.96 21.12 -18.75
C HIS A 24 22.47 20.91 -18.42
N LEU A 25 21.73 20.23 -19.30
CA LEU A 25 20.32 19.93 -19.06
C LEU A 25 20.15 18.94 -17.91
N VAL A 26 21.00 17.91 -17.80
CA VAL A 26 20.97 16.95 -16.68
C VAL A 26 21.30 17.65 -15.35
N ALA A 27 22.28 18.55 -15.33
CA ALA A 27 22.58 19.34 -14.13
C ALA A 27 21.35 20.16 -13.67
N ARG A 28 20.57 20.71 -14.60
CA ARG A 28 19.31 21.42 -14.30
C ARG A 28 18.18 20.49 -13.91
N LEU A 29 18.10 19.30 -14.50
CA LEU A 29 17.11 18.30 -14.13
C LEU A 29 17.22 17.90 -12.64
N VAL A 30 18.45 17.76 -12.14
CA VAL A 30 18.70 17.24 -10.79
C VAL A 30 18.80 18.32 -9.73
N ASN A 31 19.46 19.44 -10.04
CA ASN A 31 19.85 20.42 -9.02
C ASN A 31 18.98 21.68 -8.97
N ASP A 32 18.06 21.87 -9.93
CA ASP A 32 17.24 23.08 -9.96
C ASP A 32 16.11 23.06 -8.90
N HIS A 33 15.89 24.20 -8.25
CA HIS A 33 14.91 24.31 -7.18
C HIS A 33 13.46 24.41 -7.69
N ASP A 34 13.24 24.81 -8.95
CA ASP A 34 11.90 24.93 -9.53
C ASP A 34 11.49 23.63 -10.27
N ASN A 35 10.39 23.03 -9.82
CA ASN A 35 9.77 21.86 -10.46
C ASN A 35 9.46 22.06 -11.94
N LYS A 36 9.05 23.28 -12.35
CA LYS A 36 8.77 23.63 -13.74
C LYS A 36 10.04 23.60 -14.59
N VAL A 37 11.16 24.10 -14.05
CA VAL A 37 12.45 24.08 -14.74
C VAL A 37 12.95 22.65 -14.89
N ARG A 38 12.87 21.83 -13.82
CA ARG A 38 13.21 20.40 -13.89
C ARG A 38 12.37 19.67 -14.94
N SER A 39 11.06 19.94 -14.97
CA SER A 39 10.14 19.39 -15.98
C SER A 39 10.54 19.79 -17.40
N MET A 40 10.79 21.08 -17.64
CA MET A 40 11.24 21.60 -18.94
C MET A 40 12.61 21.04 -19.36
N ALA A 41 13.54 20.87 -18.43
CA ALA A 41 14.83 20.22 -18.68
C ALA A 41 14.62 18.78 -19.14
N GLY A 42 13.75 18.02 -18.48
CA GLY A 42 13.37 16.67 -18.90
C GLY A 42 12.79 16.63 -20.32
N VAL A 43 11.89 17.57 -20.67
CA VAL A 43 11.34 17.68 -22.04
C VAL A 43 12.44 17.99 -23.07
N ALA A 44 13.36 18.91 -22.75
CA ALA A 44 14.48 19.24 -23.63
C ALA A 44 15.45 18.07 -23.81
N ILE A 45 15.73 17.29 -22.75
CA ILE A 45 16.54 16.07 -22.82
C ILE A 45 15.89 15.04 -23.73
N LYS A 46 14.58 14.77 -23.56
CA LYS A 46 13.86 13.83 -24.45
C LYS A 46 13.94 14.26 -25.91
N LEU A 47 13.73 15.55 -26.17
CA LEU A 47 13.83 16.10 -27.51
C LEU A 47 15.24 15.94 -28.09
N LEU A 48 16.28 16.15 -27.28
CA LEU A 48 17.67 15.97 -27.69
C LEU A 48 17.95 14.50 -28.07
N ILE A 49 17.59 13.56 -27.18
CA ILE A 49 17.76 12.11 -27.40
C ILE A 49 17.07 11.67 -28.69
N GLY A 50 15.87 12.20 -28.97
CA GLY A 50 15.11 11.85 -30.18
C GLY A 50 15.59 12.54 -31.46
N ARG A 51 16.53 13.49 -31.38
CA ARG A 51 17.02 14.29 -32.53
C ARG A 51 18.43 13.93 -32.96
N VAL A 52 19.25 13.43 -32.05
CA VAL A 52 20.67 13.17 -32.33
C VAL A 52 20.85 11.94 -33.24
N SER A 53 21.97 11.88 -33.96
CA SER A 53 22.33 10.68 -34.73
C SER A 53 22.55 9.45 -33.84
N PRO A 54 22.44 8.22 -34.37
CA PRO A 54 22.64 6.99 -33.60
C PRO A 54 23.97 6.92 -32.86
N HIS A 55 25.06 7.39 -33.48
CA HIS A 55 26.38 7.45 -32.84
C HIS A 55 26.40 8.36 -31.60
N GLN A 56 25.77 9.53 -31.70
CA GLN A 56 25.68 10.46 -30.56
C GLN A 56 24.69 9.96 -29.50
N LEU A 57 23.61 9.30 -29.91
CA LEU A 57 22.70 8.62 -28.99
C LEU A 57 23.43 7.55 -28.17
N ASP A 58 24.21 6.69 -28.82
CA ASP A 58 25.01 5.67 -28.13
C ASP A 58 26.04 6.31 -27.19
N SER A 59 26.64 7.45 -27.58
CA SER A 59 27.54 8.21 -26.71
C SER A 59 26.83 8.74 -25.46
N ILE A 60 25.62 9.28 -25.59
CA ILE A 60 24.79 9.75 -24.47
C ILE A 60 24.38 8.57 -23.57
N LEU A 61 23.92 7.46 -24.16
CA LEU A 61 23.48 6.28 -23.41
C LEU A 61 24.63 5.63 -22.64
N ASN A 62 25.83 5.57 -23.23
CA ASN A 62 27.01 5.07 -22.54
C ASN A 62 27.31 5.91 -21.29
N LYS A 63 27.21 7.24 -21.36
CA LYS A 63 27.35 8.11 -20.16
C LYS A 63 26.28 7.81 -19.11
N CYS A 64 25.02 7.62 -19.52
CA CYS A 64 23.94 7.26 -18.61
C CYS A 64 24.18 5.92 -17.92
N GLN A 65 24.68 4.93 -18.66
CA GLN A 65 25.01 3.60 -18.14
C GLN A 65 26.20 3.65 -17.19
N ILE A 66 27.27 4.39 -17.51
CA ILE A 66 28.41 4.59 -16.59
C ILE A 66 27.92 5.20 -15.27
N TRP A 67 27.03 6.19 -15.32
CA TRP A 67 26.46 6.78 -14.12
C TRP A 67 25.60 5.84 -13.30
N TYR A 68 24.79 5.01 -13.96
CA TYR A 68 23.84 4.14 -13.26
C TYR A 68 24.44 2.80 -12.81
N LEU A 69 25.24 2.17 -13.67
CA LEU A 69 25.85 0.85 -13.44
C LEU A 69 27.23 0.95 -12.77
N GLY A 70 27.87 2.12 -12.81
CA GLY A 70 29.18 2.34 -12.20
C GLY A 70 29.17 2.35 -10.68
N GLU A 71 30.35 2.59 -10.10
CA GLU A 71 30.58 2.49 -8.66
C GLU A 71 30.16 3.75 -7.88
N SER A 72 30.02 4.89 -8.57
CA SER A 72 29.70 6.18 -7.94
C SER A 72 28.22 6.27 -7.54
N GLN A 73 27.89 5.84 -6.32
CA GLN A 73 26.52 5.85 -5.77
C GLN A 73 25.76 7.17 -6.00
N GLN A 74 26.43 8.31 -5.80
CA GLN A 74 25.84 9.65 -5.95
C GLN A 74 25.24 9.90 -7.34
N LEU A 75 25.71 9.17 -8.36
CA LEU A 75 25.26 9.30 -9.74
C LEU A 75 24.15 8.31 -10.10
N TRP A 76 23.88 7.28 -9.28
CA TRP A 76 22.86 6.28 -9.60
C TRP A 76 21.48 6.91 -9.75
N GLY A 77 21.08 7.81 -8.86
CA GLY A 77 19.80 8.52 -8.97
C GLY A 77 19.70 9.40 -10.22
N VAL A 78 20.82 9.99 -10.66
CA VAL A 78 20.87 10.80 -11.89
C VAL A 78 20.77 9.91 -13.12
N GLY A 79 21.56 8.83 -13.16
CA GLY A 79 21.53 7.82 -14.20
C GLY A 79 20.14 7.23 -14.38
N ALA A 80 19.47 6.84 -13.29
CA ALA A 80 18.12 6.30 -13.31
C ALA A 80 17.09 7.27 -13.92
N GLN A 81 17.13 8.55 -13.53
CA GLN A 81 16.23 9.56 -14.08
C GLN A 81 16.38 9.71 -15.59
N VAL A 82 17.62 9.83 -16.06
CA VAL A 82 17.90 10.05 -17.49
C VAL A 82 17.62 8.78 -18.30
N LEU A 83 18.02 7.60 -17.82
CA LEU A 83 17.62 6.32 -18.43
C LEU A 83 16.10 6.21 -18.54
N GLY A 84 15.37 6.69 -17.53
CA GLY A 84 13.90 6.73 -17.59
C GLY A 84 13.39 7.64 -18.71
N LEU A 85 14.02 8.78 -18.97
CA LEU A 85 13.70 9.62 -20.14
C LEU A 85 14.05 8.91 -21.45
N SER A 86 15.18 8.18 -21.49
CA SER A 86 15.60 7.40 -22.66
C SER A 86 14.62 6.27 -23.01
N VAL A 87 14.08 5.56 -22.01
CA VAL A 87 13.04 4.52 -22.21
C VAL A 87 11.85 5.07 -22.99
N GLU A 88 11.33 6.23 -22.61
CA GLU A 88 10.16 6.84 -23.25
C GLU A 88 10.43 7.29 -24.70
N VAL A 89 11.67 7.69 -25.00
CA VAL A 89 12.06 8.17 -26.33
C VAL A 89 12.38 7.01 -27.28
N MET A 90 13.21 6.07 -26.82
CA MET A 90 13.70 4.94 -27.62
C MET A 90 12.65 3.83 -27.78
N LYS A 91 11.70 3.75 -26.83
CA LYS A 91 10.64 2.73 -26.84
C LYS A 91 11.23 1.32 -26.97
N LYS A 92 10.86 0.58 -28.02
CA LYS A 92 11.29 -0.80 -28.27
C LYS A 92 12.82 -0.94 -28.39
N ASP A 93 13.51 0.07 -28.90
CA ASP A 93 14.97 0.04 -29.10
C ASP A 93 15.75 0.01 -27.77
N PHE A 94 15.07 0.31 -26.64
CA PHE A 94 15.68 0.22 -25.32
C PHE A 94 15.82 -1.22 -24.80
N GLN A 95 15.14 -2.19 -25.41
CA GLN A 95 15.07 -3.58 -24.91
C GLN A 95 16.46 -4.20 -24.68
N LYS A 96 17.44 -3.90 -25.55
CA LYS A 96 18.84 -4.37 -25.45
C LYS A 96 19.55 -3.97 -24.15
N HIS A 97 19.05 -2.96 -23.44
CA HIS A 97 19.65 -2.46 -22.20
C HIS A 97 19.01 -3.04 -20.92
N LEU A 98 17.89 -3.76 -21.03
CA LEU A 98 17.18 -4.28 -19.86
C LEU A 98 18.01 -5.30 -19.07
N ASN A 99 18.78 -6.13 -19.77
CA ASN A 99 19.60 -7.19 -19.17
C ASN A 99 20.66 -6.66 -18.19
N SER A 100 21.14 -5.42 -18.37
CA SER A 100 22.09 -4.80 -17.45
C SER A 100 21.40 -3.91 -16.40
N ILE A 101 20.26 -3.30 -16.76
CA ILE A 101 19.55 -2.34 -15.90
C ILE A 101 18.73 -3.04 -14.82
N LEU A 102 18.00 -4.11 -15.14
CA LEU A 102 17.12 -4.81 -14.18
C LEU A 102 17.91 -5.38 -12.99
N PRO A 103 19.08 -6.04 -13.17
CA PRO A 103 19.90 -6.49 -12.04
C PRO A 103 20.39 -5.34 -11.16
N LYS A 104 20.72 -4.18 -11.76
CA LYS A 104 21.12 -3.00 -10.99
C LYS A 104 19.95 -2.42 -10.19
N ILE A 105 18.75 -2.36 -10.76
CA ILE A 105 17.52 -1.99 -10.02
C ILE A 105 17.37 -2.91 -8.81
N LYS A 106 17.39 -4.23 -9.02
CA LYS A 106 17.31 -5.23 -7.94
C LYS A 106 18.32 -4.95 -6.82
N SER A 107 19.59 -4.79 -7.17
CA SER A 107 20.67 -4.52 -6.19
C SER A 107 20.42 -3.23 -5.39
N ILE A 108 20.03 -2.14 -6.04
CA ILE A 108 19.75 -0.86 -5.35
C ILE A 108 18.57 -1.00 -4.39
N LEU A 109 17.48 -1.66 -4.82
CA LEU A 109 16.30 -1.85 -3.97
C LEU A 109 16.64 -2.73 -2.75
N GLN A 110 17.40 -3.80 -2.94
CA GLN A 110 17.85 -4.66 -1.84
C GLN A 110 18.74 -3.90 -0.84
N SER A 111 19.63 -3.02 -1.30
CA SER A 111 20.41 -2.15 -0.41
C SER A 111 19.52 -1.19 0.39
N ALA A 112 18.48 -0.62 -0.22
CA ALA A 112 17.55 0.25 0.51
C ALA A 112 16.71 -0.52 1.55
N VAL A 113 16.40 -1.79 1.30
CA VAL A 113 15.73 -2.66 2.29
C VAL A 113 16.69 -2.99 3.44
N SER A 114 17.92 -3.42 3.15
CA SER A 114 18.85 -3.92 4.18
C SER A 114 19.21 -2.85 5.21
N VAL A 115 19.37 -1.60 4.77
CA VAL A 115 19.65 -0.44 5.63
C VAL A 115 18.60 -0.26 6.74
N VAL A 116 17.35 -0.63 6.48
CA VAL A 116 16.27 -0.55 7.47
C VAL A 116 16.24 -1.79 8.37
N ALA A 117 16.64 -2.95 7.86
CA ALA A 117 16.65 -4.21 8.60
C ALA A 117 17.74 -4.25 9.69
N ASP A 118 18.89 -3.59 9.46
CA ASP A 118 20.05 -3.60 10.36
C ASP A 118 19.90 -2.67 11.59
N GLY A 119 18.77 -1.98 11.75
CA GLY A 119 18.29 -1.54 13.08
C GLY A 119 19.05 -0.42 13.82
N GLU A 120 20.03 0.27 13.21
CA GLU A 120 20.82 1.32 13.89
C GLU A 120 20.49 2.78 13.49
N LEU A 121 19.30 3.05 12.95
CA LEU A 121 18.97 4.41 12.51
C LEU A 121 17.90 5.04 13.41
N ASP A 122 18.34 5.57 14.56
CA ASP A 122 17.73 6.72 15.24
C ASP A 122 17.93 7.98 14.36
N LEU A 123 17.40 7.97 13.13
CA LEU A 123 17.45 9.12 12.23
C LEU A 123 16.20 9.98 12.44
N PRO A 124 16.33 11.25 12.86
CA PRO A 124 15.20 12.14 13.06
C PRO A 124 14.61 12.69 11.74
N ASP A 125 15.23 12.46 10.57
CA ASP A 125 14.83 13.02 9.27
C ASP A 125 14.76 11.97 8.15
N GLU A 126 13.67 11.97 7.37
CA GLU A 126 13.52 11.13 6.17
C GLU A 126 14.64 11.41 5.15
N ALA A 127 15.16 12.64 5.10
CA ALA A 127 16.13 13.07 4.08
C ALA A 127 17.52 12.42 4.21
N THR A 128 17.87 11.86 5.37
CA THR A 128 19.20 11.30 5.68
C THR A 128 19.29 9.80 5.49
N ILE A 129 18.19 9.12 5.16
CA ILE A 129 18.15 7.66 5.01
C ILE A 129 19.04 7.24 3.82
N PRO A 130 20.06 6.40 4.01
CA PRO A 130 20.90 5.96 2.91
C PRO A 130 20.08 5.29 1.78
N PHE A 131 20.52 5.46 0.54
CA PHE A 131 19.93 4.85 -0.68
C PHE A 131 18.48 5.26 -1.03
N TRP A 132 17.82 6.13 -0.25
CA TRP A 132 16.41 6.44 -0.49
C TRP A 132 16.17 7.07 -1.89
N LYS A 133 17.08 7.94 -2.34
CA LYS A 133 16.97 8.66 -3.62
C LYS A 133 17.20 7.72 -4.79
N GLU A 134 18.24 6.91 -4.69
CA GLU A 134 18.68 5.94 -5.67
C GLU A 134 17.58 4.90 -5.88
N ALA A 135 17.03 4.34 -4.79
CA ALA A 135 15.90 3.43 -4.85
C ALA A 135 14.66 4.11 -5.44
N TYR A 136 14.35 5.35 -5.05
CA TYR A 136 13.18 6.06 -5.57
C TYR A 136 13.25 6.24 -7.09
N TYR A 137 14.36 6.74 -7.61
CA TYR A 137 14.51 6.93 -9.04
C TYR A 137 14.66 5.60 -9.80
N SER A 138 15.17 4.54 -9.17
CA SER A 138 15.18 3.19 -9.73
C SER A 138 13.77 2.61 -9.86
N LEU A 139 12.88 2.85 -8.89
CA LEU A 139 11.46 2.49 -9.01
C LEU A 139 10.74 3.31 -10.09
N VAL A 140 11.08 4.59 -10.25
CA VAL A 140 10.56 5.44 -11.35
C VAL A 140 11.06 4.94 -12.70
N LEU A 141 12.31 4.51 -12.80
CA LEU A 141 12.85 3.88 -14.01
C LEU A 141 12.11 2.57 -14.31
N LEU A 142 11.92 1.72 -13.30
CA LEU A 142 11.17 0.47 -13.43
C LEU A 142 9.76 0.72 -13.94
N GLU A 143 9.01 1.68 -13.37
CA GLU A 143 7.67 2.06 -13.83
C GLU A 143 7.64 2.36 -15.34
N LYS A 144 8.60 3.16 -15.83
CA LYS A 144 8.68 3.52 -17.24
C LYS A 144 9.03 2.32 -18.13
N ILE A 145 9.91 1.44 -17.66
CA ILE A 145 10.20 0.18 -18.33
C ILE A 145 8.93 -0.67 -18.43
N LEU A 146 8.20 -0.86 -17.34
CA LEU A 146 6.98 -1.67 -17.32
C LEU A 146 5.86 -1.07 -18.18
N CYS A 147 5.75 0.26 -18.26
CA CYS A 147 4.82 0.92 -19.19
C CYS A 147 5.19 0.69 -20.67
N GLN A 148 6.47 0.57 -20.98
CA GLN A 148 6.96 0.38 -22.35
C GLN A 148 7.01 -1.11 -22.76
N PHE A 149 7.20 -1.99 -21.78
CA PHE A 149 7.32 -3.44 -21.93
C PHE A 149 6.37 -4.12 -20.92
N PRO A 150 5.04 -4.08 -21.13
CA PRO A 150 4.09 -4.64 -20.17
C PRO A 150 4.23 -6.17 -20.02
N ASP A 151 4.71 -6.85 -21.05
CA ASP A 151 4.86 -8.32 -21.08
C ASP A 151 5.79 -8.85 -19.98
N ILE A 152 6.80 -8.05 -19.59
CA ILE A 152 7.78 -8.51 -18.59
C ILE A 152 7.25 -8.47 -17.16
N ILE A 153 6.13 -7.78 -16.88
CA ILE A 153 5.60 -7.54 -15.52
C ILE A 153 5.42 -8.85 -14.73
N LEU A 154 4.97 -9.91 -15.41
CA LEU A 154 4.65 -11.21 -14.83
C LEU A 154 5.80 -12.23 -14.97
N GLU A 155 6.94 -11.85 -15.54
CA GLU A 155 8.08 -12.74 -15.72
C GLU A 155 8.77 -13.05 -14.38
N ARG A 156 9.36 -14.25 -14.32
CA ARG A 156 10.05 -14.74 -13.11
C ARG A 156 11.28 -13.92 -12.74
N ASP A 157 11.94 -13.32 -13.73
CA ASP A 157 13.15 -12.52 -13.54
C ASP A 157 12.89 -11.25 -12.71
N LEU A 158 11.63 -10.80 -12.63
CA LEU A 158 11.24 -9.67 -11.79
C LEU A 158 10.81 -10.07 -10.38
N GLU A 159 10.69 -11.36 -10.03
CA GLU A 159 10.20 -11.80 -8.71
C GLU A 159 11.00 -11.20 -7.55
N ASP A 160 12.33 -11.15 -7.66
CA ASP A 160 13.18 -10.53 -6.65
C ASP A 160 13.00 -9.01 -6.54
N ILE A 161 12.67 -8.34 -7.65
CA ILE A 161 12.36 -6.91 -7.67
C ILE A 161 11.00 -6.67 -7.01
N TRP A 162 10.02 -7.54 -7.29
CA TRP A 162 8.72 -7.52 -6.65
C TRP A 162 8.81 -7.78 -5.14
N GLU A 163 9.72 -8.67 -4.73
CA GLU A 163 10.03 -8.92 -3.32
C GLU A 163 10.48 -7.65 -2.61
N ALA A 164 11.55 -7.04 -3.12
CA ALA A 164 12.07 -5.79 -2.56
C ALA A 164 11.02 -4.67 -2.60
N THR A 165 10.19 -4.61 -3.66
CA THR A 165 9.10 -3.64 -3.77
C THR A 165 8.07 -3.81 -2.66
N CYS A 166 7.71 -5.05 -2.30
CA CYS A 166 6.81 -5.34 -1.18
C CYS A 166 7.40 -4.94 0.17
N GLU A 167 8.68 -5.18 0.40
CA GLU A 167 9.37 -4.80 1.64
C GLU A 167 9.44 -3.27 1.79
N LEU A 168 9.68 -2.55 0.67
CA LEU A 168 9.68 -1.10 0.63
C LEU A 168 8.33 -0.44 0.96
N LEU A 169 7.21 -1.19 1.02
CA LEU A 169 5.94 -0.68 1.54
C LEU A 169 6.04 -0.24 3.01
N LEU A 170 6.95 -0.80 3.79
CA LEU A 170 7.15 -0.43 5.20
C LEU A 170 8.37 0.47 5.41
N HIS A 171 9.00 0.93 4.33
CA HIS A 171 10.18 1.78 4.41
C HIS A 171 9.86 3.12 5.12
N PRO A 172 10.77 3.68 5.94
CA PRO A 172 10.51 4.94 6.65
C PRO A 172 10.28 6.14 5.74
N HIS A 173 10.92 6.17 4.57
CA HIS A 173 10.76 7.24 3.57
C HIS A 173 9.42 7.17 2.82
N THR A 174 8.63 8.23 2.88
CA THR A 174 7.25 8.26 2.33
C THR A 174 7.19 8.06 0.82
N TRP A 175 8.16 8.58 0.06
CA TRP A 175 8.12 8.47 -1.41
C TRP A 175 8.37 7.04 -1.90
N LEU A 176 9.16 6.25 -1.17
CA LEU A 176 9.40 4.85 -1.49
C LEU A 176 8.12 4.05 -1.27
N ARG A 177 7.48 4.22 -0.12
CA ARG A 177 6.18 3.59 0.17
C ARG A 177 5.14 3.87 -0.91
N ASN A 178 4.98 5.14 -1.30
CA ASN A 178 4.00 5.56 -2.30
C ASN A 178 4.32 5.01 -3.69
N ARG A 179 5.60 4.98 -4.09
CA ARG A 179 6.01 4.46 -5.40
C ARG A 179 5.90 2.94 -5.46
N SER A 180 6.27 2.22 -4.39
CA SER A 180 6.07 0.77 -4.29
C SER A 180 4.58 0.41 -4.35
N ASN A 181 3.73 1.14 -3.62
CA ASN A 181 2.29 0.95 -3.67
C ASN A 181 1.73 1.15 -5.10
N HIS A 182 2.27 2.12 -5.85
CA HIS A 182 1.91 2.31 -7.24
C HIS A 182 2.25 1.12 -8.14
N LEU A 183 3.48 0.61 -8.04
CA LEU A 183 3.95 -0.49 -8.87
C LEU A 183 3.17 -1.78 -8.59
N ILE A 184 2.83 -2.04 -7.33
CA ILE A 184 1.96 -3.16 -6.95
C ILE A 184 0.56 -2.99 -7.57
N ALA A 185 0.02 -1.77 -7.62
CA ALA A 185 -1.25 -1.51 -8.28
C ALA A 185 -1.17 -1.82 -9.79
N MET A 186 -0.07 -1.46 -10.44
CA MET A 186 0.17 -1.80 -11.86
C MET A 186 0.18 -3.32 -12.06
N TYR A 187 0.90 -4.06 -11.21
CA TYR A 187 0.93 -5.52 -11.27
C TYR A 187 -0.48 -6.11 -11.11
N ILE A 188 -1.21 -5.73 -10.07
CA ILE A 188 -2.57 -6.21 -9.81
C ILE A 188 -3.51 -5.91 -10.99
N THR A 189 -3.38 -4.73 -11.61
CA THR A 189 -4.20 -4.33 -12.76
C THR A 189 -3.96 -5.26 -13.95
N VAL A 190 -2.70 -5.50 -14.31
CA VAL A 190 -2.32 -6.41 -15.40
C VAL A 190 -2.82 -7.83 -15.13
N VAL A 191 -2.68 -8.31 -13.90
CA VAL A 191 -3.23 -9.61 -13.50
C VAL A 191 -4.76 -9.66 -13.63
N THR A 192 -5.45 -8.60 -13.23
CA THR A 192 -6.92 -8.55 -13.31
C THR A 192 -7.41 -8.51 -14.76
N ASP A 193 -6.72 -7.78 -15.62
CA ASP A 193 -7.06 -7.69 -17.05
C ASP A 193 -6.79 -9.02 -17.77
N THR A 194 -5.63 -9.65 -17.54
CA THR A 194 -5.32 -10.98 -18.09
C THR A 194 -6.27 -12.07 -17.61
N ALA A 195 -6.76 -12.00 -16.37
CA ALA A 195 -7.75 -12.94 -15.85
C ALA A 195 -9.13 -12.83 -16.51
N ARG A 196 -9.51 -11.62 -16.95
CA ARG A 196 -10.76 -11.39 -17.71
C ARG A 196 -10.70 -11.98 -19.12
N GLU A 197 -9.50 -12.06 -19.70
CA GLU A 197 -9.27 -12.52 -21.07
C GLU A 197 -9.08 -14.05 -21.19
N HIS A 198 -8.47 -14.69 -20.18
CA HIS A 198 -8.16 -16.12 -20.21
C HIS A 198 -8.68 -16.81 -18.93
N HIS A 199 -9.51 -17.85 -19.08
CA HIS A 199 -10.15 -18.62 -18.00
C HIS A 199 -9.22 -18.92 -16.79
N GLU A 200 -9.24 -18.00 -15.81
CA GLU A 200 -9.10 -18.01 -14.35
C GLU A 200 -8.23 -19.05 -13.57
N LYS A 201 -7.73 -20.14 -14.16
CA LYS A 201 -7.16 -21.27 -13.40
C LYS A 201 -5.71 -21.10 -12.92
N ARG A 202 -5.03 -19.97 -13.20
CA ARG A 202 -3.60 -19.78 -12.86
C ARG A 202 -3.25 -18.56 -12.00
N LEU A 203 -4.24 -17.83 -11.48
CA LEU A 203 -3.96 -16.61 -10.71
C LEU A 203 -3.10 -16.87 -9.47
N GLY A 204 -3.35 -17.94 -8.72
CA GLY A 204 -2.60 -18.26 -7.50
C GLY A 204 -1.16 -18.72 -7.72
N THR A 205 -0.71 -18.92 -8.96
CA THR A 205 0.69 -19.26 -9.28
C THR A 205 1.55 -18.03 -9.55
N LEU A 206 0.92 -16.88 -9.78
CA LEU A 206 1.63 -15.61 -10.00
C LEU A 206 2.21 -15.09 -8.69
N PHE A 207 3.42 -14.54 -8.76
CA PHE A 207 4.24 -14.21 -7.60
C PHE A 207 3.51 -13.38 -6.53
N LEU A 208 2.97 -12.20 -6.88
CA LEU A 208 2.28 -11.35 -5.89
C LEU A 208 0.86 -11.83 -5.55
N MET A 209 0.28 -12.72 -6.35
CA MET A 209 -1.07 -13.26 -6.12
C MET A 209 -1.08 -14.43 -5.16
N LYS A 210 0.09 -14.90 -4.70
CA LYS A 210 0.18 -15.89 -3.64
C LYS A 210 -0.50 -15.38 -2.36
N PRO A 211 -1.28 -16.21 -1.64
CA PRO A 211 -1.99 -15.78 -0.43
C PRO A 211 -1.08 -15.15 0.64
N SER A 212 0.14 -15.67 0.82
CA SER A 212 1.13 -15.13 1.75
C SER A 212 1.53 -13.69 1.42
N ARG A 213 1.71 -13.40 0.12
CA ARG A 213 2.08 -12.09 -0.41
C ARG A 213 0.92 -11.11 -0.33
N LEU A 214 -0.27 -11.50 -0.78
CA LEU A 214 -1.47 -10.66 -0.68
C LEU A 214 -1.79 -10.30 0.77
N PHE A 215 -1.62 -11.25 1.69
CA PHE A 215 -1.83 -11.01 3.12
C PHE A 215 -0.78 -10.05 3.69
N MET A 216 0.50 -10.23 3.35
CA MET A 216 1.57 -9.33 3.73
C MET A 216 1.37 -7.91 3.16
N ILE A 217 1.06 -7.77 1.87
CA ILE A 217 0.76 -6.48 1.23
C ILE A 217 -0.40 -5.79 1.96
N SER A 218 -1.49 -6.52 2.23
CA SER A 218 -2.66 -5.97 2.92
C SER A 218 -2.32 -5.51 4.34
N ALA A 219 -1.52 -6.29 5.07
CA ALA A 219 -1.04 -5.91 6.40
C ALA A 219 -0.14 -4.67 6.35
N SER A 220 0.79 -4.60 5.38
CA SER A 220 1.67 -3.44 5.17
C SER A 220 0.87 -2.18 4.83
N LEU A 221 -0.15 -2.27 3.98
CA LEU A 221 -1.03 -1.15 3.66
C LEU A 221 -1.87 -0.70 4.86
N CYS A 222 -2.30 -1.62 5.73
CA CYS A 222 -2.93 -1.25 7.00
C CYS A 222 -1.96 -0.48 7.92
N CYS A 223 -0.69 -0.88 7.97
CA CYS A 223 0.34 -0.14 8.70
C CYS A 223 0.60 1.24 8.11
N GLN A 224 0.68 1.38 6.78
CA GLN A 224 0.80 2.68 6.12
C GLN A 224 -0.38 3.59 6.47
N LEU A 225 -1.60 3.06 6.39
CA LEU A 225 -2.81 3.79 6.74
C LEU A 225 -2.79 4.29 8.19
N GLU A 226 -2.21 3.49 9.09
CA GLU A 226 -2.06 3.84 10.50
C GLU A 226 -0.94 4.86 10.77
N ALA A 227 0.17 4.79 10.03
CA ALA A 227 1.38 5.59 10.26
C ALA A 227 1.39 6.93 9.50
N GLN A 228 0.78 6.99 8.32
CA GLN A 228 0.88 8.13 7.42
C GLN A 228 0.03 9.32 7.89
N LEU A 229 0.67 10.49 7.92
CA LEU A 229 0.09 11.74 8.42
C LEU A 229 -0.50 12.62 7.31
N SER A 230 -0.06 12.44 6.06
CA SER A 230 -0.55 13.20 4.91
C SER A 230 -0.98 12.27 3.79
N PHE A 231 -2.21 12.44 3.33
CA PHE A 231 -2.74 11.73 2.18
C PHE A 231 -3.15 12.75 1.13
N HIS A 232 -2.71 12.51 -0.10
CA HIS A 232 -3.28 13.14 -1.29
C HIS A 232 -4.29 12.17 -1.92
N ASP A 233 -5.29 12.69 -2.62
CA ASP A 233 -6.41 11.89 -3.16
C ASP A 233 -5.94 10.68 -3.98
N ALA A 234 -4.90 10.85 -4.80
CA ALA A 234 -4.31 9.76 -5.57
C ALA A 234 -3.69 8.64 -4.71
N VAL A 235 -3.07 8.99 -3.58
CA VAL A 235 -2.48 8.01 -2.64
C VAL A 235 -3.59 7.26 -1.91
N SER A 236 -4.60 7.98 -1.40
CA SER A 236 -5.77 7.40 -0.75
C SER A 236 -6.48 6.41 -1.67
N SER A 237 -6.77 6.82 -2.91
CA SER A 237 -7.42 5.97 -3.91
C SER A 237 -6.62 4.70 -4.20
N ARG A 238 -5.29 4.81 -4.31
CA ARG A 238 -4.41 3.65 -4.55
C ARG A 238 -4.36 2.69 -3.38
N ILE A 239 -4.27 3.18 -2.15
CA ILE A 239 -4.33 2.34 -0.95
C ILE A 239 -5.69 1.61 -0.90
N THR A 240 -6.79 2.32 -1.15
CA THR A 240 -8.13 1.72 -1.21
C THR A 240 -8.19 0.61 -2.26
N GLN A 241 -7.77 0.88 -3.49
CA GLN A 241 -7.78 -0.09 -4.60
C GLN A 241 -6.93 -1.32 -4.29
N ASN A 242 -5.68 -1.14 -3.86
CA ASN A 242 -4.80 -2.28 -3.58
C ASN A 242 -5.30 -3.12 -2.39
N LEU A 243 -5.84 -2.50 -1.34
CA LEU A 243 -6.45 -3.23 -0.23
C LEU A 243 -7.65 -4.05 -0.68
N VAL A 244 -8.56 -3.44 -1.46
CA VAL A 244 -9.75 -4.11 -1.99
C VAL A 244 -9.32 -5.29 -2.87
N SER A 245 -8.49 -5.03 -3.88
CA SER A 245 -8.05 -6.08 -4.81
C SER A 245 -7.31 -7.20 -4.09
N ALA A 246 -6.41 -6.91 -3.16
CA ALA A 246 -5.69 -7.95 -2.44
C ALA A 246 -6.63 -8.79 -1.57
N ILE A 247 -7.56 -8.16 -0.84
CA ILE A 247 -8.54 -8.86 0.01
C ILE A 247 -9.48 -9.72 -0.83
N CYS A 248 -10.00 -9.18 -1.94
CA CYS A 248 -10.91 -9.89 -2.82
C CYS A 248 -10.21 -11.04 -3.56
N ASN A 249 -8.96 -10.87 -4.01
CA ASN A 249 -8.18 -11.96 -4.60
C ASN A 249 -7.86 -13.06 -3.58
N MET A 250 -7.50 -12.71 -2.33
CA MET A 250 -7.33 -13.71 -1.26
C MET A 250 -8.63 -14.49 -1.02
N HIS A 251 -9.77 -13.81 -1.13
CA HIS A 251 -11.07 -14.45 -1.02
C HIS A 251 -11.39 -15.38 -2.20
N SER A 252 -11.23 -14.93 -3.45
CA SER A 252 -11.53 -15.72 -4.65
C SER A 252 -10.63 -16.95 -4.82
N LEU A 253 -9.38 -16.90 -4.32
CA LEU A 253 -8.49 -18.08 -4.32
C LEU A 253 -9.02 -19.23 -3.45
N LYS A 254 -9.88 -18.93 -2.47
CA LYS A 254 -10.58 -19.92 -1.66
C LYS A 254 -11.78 -20.53 -2.40
N GLU A 255 -12.58 -19.72 -3.10
CA GLU A 255 -13.71 -20.23 -3.91
C GLU A 255 -13.25 -21.27 -4.95
N ARG A 256 -11.97 -21.23 -5.33
CA ARG A 256 -11.36 -22.14 -6.31
C ARG A 256 -10.64 -23.36 -5.73
N ARG A 257 -10.45 -23.43 -4.41
CA ARG A 257 -9.84 -24.58 -3.71
C ARG A 257 -10.87 -25.20 -2.77
N GLU A 258 -11.72 -26.07 -3.31
CA GLU A 258 -12.60 -26.92 -2.50
C GLU A 258 -11.74 -27.74 -1.50
N TYR A 259 -12.05 -27.61 -0.21
CA TYR A 259 -11.60 -28.44 0.91
C TYR A 259 -10.17 -29.00 0.81
N ILE A 260 -9.16 -28.13 0.84
CA ILE A 260 -7.80 -28.55 1.22
C ILE A 260 -7.65 -28.35 2.73
N ASP A 261 -7.30 -29.42 3.44
CA ASP A 261 -6.99 -29.37 4.87
C ASP A 261 -5.92 -28.28 5.14
N PRO A 262 -6.18 -27.28 6.01
CA PRO A 262 -5.26 -26.19 6.29
C PRO A 262 -3.85 -26.66 6.69
N HIS A 263 -3.74 -27.78 7.41
CA HIS A 263 -2.46 -28.36 7.81
C HIS A 263 -1.68 -28.90 6.59
N SER A 264 -2.34 -29.64 5.69
CA SER A 264 -1.74 -30.08 4.42
C SER A 264 -1.34 -28.90 3.50
N CYS A 265 -2.13 -27.83 3.47
CA CYS A 265 -1.79 -26.62 2.73
C CYS A 265 -0.59 -25.90 3.37
N TRP A 266 -0.44 -25.95 4.69
CA TRP A 266 0.67 -25.31 5.39
C TRP A 266 2.00 -26.08 5.25
N SER A 267 1.94 -27.41 5.36
CA SER A 267 3.11 -28.30 5.30
C SER A 267 3.80 -28.29 3.92
N THR A 268 3.06 -27.93 2.87
CA THR A 268 3.56 -27.79 1.50
C THR A 268 4.18 -26.43 1.16
N LEU A 269 3.97 -25.40 2.01
CA LEU A 269 4.56 -24.07 1.79
C LEU A 269 6.05 -24.04 2.12
N GLY A 270 6.81 -23.26 1.35
CA GLY A 270 8.21 -22.96 1.66
C GLY A 270 8.36 -22.15 2.95
N GLU A 271 9.54 -22.21 3.57
CA GLU A 271 9.83 -21.50 4.82
C GLU A 271 9.66 -19.98 4.68
N SER A 272 10.06 -19.42 3.53
CA SER A 272 9.86 -17.99 3.22
C SER A 272 8.38 -17.60 3.25
N GLU A 273 7.50 -18.38 2.65
CA GLU A 273 6.05 -18.11 2.61
C GLU A 273 5.41 -18.20 4.00
N ARG A 274 5.83 -19.16 4.82
CA ARG A 274 5.39 -19.28 6.21
C ARG A 274 5.80 -18.06 7.04
N SER A 275 7.04 -17.59 6.85
CA SER A 275 7.56 -16.43 7.58
C SER A 275 6.73 -15.16 7.31
N LEU A 276 6.20 -15.00 6.09
CA LEU A 276 5.38 -13.84 5.71
C LEU A 276 4.05 -13.80 6.44
N PHE A 277 3.37 -14.95 6.59
CA PHE A 277 2.13 -15.01 7.36
C PHE A 277 2.36 -14.56 8.80
N LEU A 278 3.44 -15.06 9.43
CA LEU A 278 3.77 -14.72 10.81
C LEU A 278 4.15 -13.23 10.97
N LYS A 279 4.94 -12.68 10.03
CA LYS A 279 5.27 -11.25 9.98
C LYS A 279 4.01 -10.40 9.80
N ALA A 280 3.11 -10.77 8.90
CA ALA A 280 1.86 -10.06 8.67
C ALA A 280 0.96 -10.07 9.92
N PHE A 281 0.82 -11.20 10.61
CA PHE A 281 0.05 -11.25 11.88
C PHE A 281 0.67 -10.38 12.98
N GLN A 282 2.01 -10.29 13.03
CA GLN A 282 2.70 -9.40 13.95
C GLN A 282 2.41 -7.93 13.64
N LEU A 283 2.43 -7.53 12.36
CA LEU A 283 2.10 -6.17 11.91
C LEU A 283 0.64 -5.78 12.25
N LEU A 284 -0.29 -6.75 12.18
CA LEU A 284 -1.69 -6.51 12.51
C LEU A 284 -1.97 -6.40 14.03
N ASP A 285 -1.01 -6.72 14.90
CA ASP A 285 -1.18 -6.79 16.36
C ASP A 285 -2.40 -7.66 16.74
N SER A 286 -2.48 -8.84 16.12
CA SER A 286 -3.64 -9.72 16.17
C SER A 286 -3.33 -11.02 16.91
N GLY A 287 -2.99 -10.93 18.21
CA GLY A 287 -2.55 -12.08 18.99
C GLY A 287 -3.56 -13.25 19.06
N LYS A 288 -4.86 -12.96 19.06
CA LYS A 288 -5.91 -14.00 19.09
C LYS A 288 -6.01 -14.73 17.76
N GLU A 289 -6.06 -13.99 16.67
CA GLU A 289 -6.12 -14.51 15.31
C GLU A 289 -4.84 -15.26 14.95
N LYS A 290 -3.67 -14.77 15.41
CA LYS A 290 -2.39 -15.51 15.31
C LYS A 290 -2.44 -16.82 16.09
N GLY A 291 -3.00 -16.82 17.30
CA GLY A 291 -3.16 -18.05 18.10
C GLY A 291 -4.08 -19.07 17.43
N LEU A 292 -5.23 -18.62 16.90
CA LEU A 292 -6.14 -19.45 16.11
C LEU A 292 -5.46 -19.99 14.85
N PHE A 293 -4.75 -19.14 14.12
CA PHE A 293 -3.97 -19.53 12.95
C PHE A 293 -2.97 -20.64 13.29
N LEU A 294 -2.19 -20.47 14.37
CA LEU A 294 -1.21 -21.47 14.82
C LEU A 294 -1.88 -22.80 15.22
N SER A 295 -3.08 -22.76 15.82
CA SER A 295 -3.86 -23.94 16.17
C SER A 295 -4.42 -24.68 14.94
N LEU A 296 -4.84 -23.93 13.90
CA LEU A 296 -5.32 -24.51 12.65
C LEU A 296 -4.21 -25.22 11.88
N ILE A 297 -3.03 -24.59 11.79
CA ILE A 297 -1.90 -25.18 11.06
C ILE A 297 -1.22 -26.31 11.82
N SER A 298 -1.44 -26.46 13.14
CA SER A 298 -0.90 -27.57 13.94
C SER A 298 -1.83 -28.78 14.00
N GLY A 299 -3.04 -28.70 13.43
CA GLY A 299 -4.03 -29.76 13.48
C GLY A 299 -4.69 -29.94 14.86
N ALA A 300 -4.43 -29.04 15.82
CA ALA A 300 -4.92 -29.13 17.20
C ALA A 300 -6.33 -28.53 17.39
N CYS A 301 -7.12 -28.42 16.32
CA CYS A 301 -8.43 -27.79 16.37
C CYS A 301 -9.48 -28.80 16.85
N ASP A 302 -10.10 -28.53 18.01
CA ASP A 302 -11.17 -29.37 18.55
C ASP A 302 -12.34 -29.48 17.56
N GLN A 303 -12.90 -30.68 17.43
CA GLN A 303 -13.95 -30.96 16.44
C GLN A 303 -15.26 -30.16 16.66
N ASN A 304 -15.41 -29.49 17.83
CA ASN A 304 -16.63 -28.83 18.27
C ASN A 304 -16.75 -27.32 17.91
N ASP A 305 -15.74 -26.69 17.33
CA ASP A 305 -15.85 -25.28 16.93
C ASP A 305 -16.59 -25.12 15.58
N GLN A 306 -17.48 -24.12 15.52
CA GLN A 306 -18.24 -23.70 14.34
C GLN A 306 -17.41 -23.77 13.05
N ASP A 307 -17.99 -24.32 11.99
CA ASP A 307 -17.38 -24.62 10.68
C ASP A 307 -16.56 -23.46 10.08
N ASP A 308 -16.89 -22.21 10.41
CA ASP A 308 -16.19 -20.99 9.96
C ASP A 308 -14.83 -20.72 10.63
N SER A 309 -14.57 -21.23 11.84
CA SER A 309 -13.29 -21.00 12.56
C SER A 309 -12.14 -21.83 11.99
N LYS A 310 -12.45 -22.86 11.20
CA LYS A 310 -11.48 -23.77 10.58
C LYS A 310 -10.96 -23.27 9.23
N ASP A 311 -11.49 -22.16 8.76
CA ASP A 311 -11.22 -21.64 7.43
C ASP A 311 -10.08 -20.60 7.43
N LEU A 312 -8.95 -20.99 6.85
CA LEU A 312 -7.77 -20.14 6.80
C LEU A 312 -8.02 -18.83 6.03
N GLY A 313 -8.70 -18.89 4.89
CA GLY A 313 -8.98 -17.70 4.07
C GLY A 313 -9.88 -16.71 4.82
N PHE A 314 -10.90 -17.20 5.52
CA PHE A 314 -11.74 -16.38 6.37
C PHE A 314 -10.94 -15.75 7.51
N LEU A 315 -10.05 -16.51 8.18
CA LEU A 315 -9.23 -15.98 9.26
C LEU A 315 -8.32 -14.84 8.80
N LEU A 316 -7.67 -15.00 7.65
CA LEU A 316 -6.80 -13.97 7.07
C LEU A 316 -7.61 -12.70 6.75
N VAL A 317 -8.69 -12.81 5.98
CA VAL A 317 -9.52 -11.66 5.60
C VAL A 317 -10.19 -11.01 6.81
N SER A 318 -10.73 -11.80 7.74
CA SER A 318 -11.37 -11.28 8.95
C SER A 318 -10.40 -10.52 9.85
N SER A 319 -9.14 -10.97 9.98
CA SER A 319 -8.11 -10.26 10.73
C SER A 319 -7.80 -8.87 10.13
N LEU A 320 -7.76 -8.78 8.80
CA LEU A 320 -7.58 -7.52 8.06
C LEU A 320 -8.76 -6.58 8.25
N LEU A 321 -9.99 -7.05 7.99
CA LEU A 321 -11.21 -6.24 8.14
C LEU A 321 -11.36 -5.71 9.56
N LYS A 322 -11.02 -6.54 10.55
CA LYS A 322 -11.03 -6.14 11.96
C LYS A 322 -9.96 -5.08 12.26
N LYS A 323 -8.75 -5.19 11.71
CA LYS A 323 -7.70 -4.17 11.85
C LYS A 323 -8.13 -2.86 11.19
N MET A 324 -8.66 -2.91 9.96
CA MET A 324 -9.20 -1.75 9.25
C MET A 324 -10.29 -1.04 10.07
N GLY A 325 -11.24 -1.80 10.63
CA GLY A 325 -12.29 -1.26 11.50
C GLY A 325 -11.74 -0.60 12.77
N LYS A 326 -10.64 -1.11 13.35
CA LYS A 326 -9.94 -0.43 14.46
C LYS A 326 -9.30 0.88 13.99
N ILE A 327 -8.62 0.88 12.84
CA ILE A 327 -7.96 2.07 12.27
C ILE A 327 -8.99 3.19 12.08
N ALA A 328 -10.14 2.90 11.45
CA ALA A 328 -11.21 3.88 11.25
C ALA A 328 -11.64 4.55 12.58
N LEU A 329 -11.81 3.76 13.64
CA LEU A 329 -12.23 4.28 14.94
C LEU A 329 -11.12 5.08 15.66
N LEU A 330 -9.84 4.77 15.43
CA LEU A 330 -8.71 5.37 16.15
C LEU A 330 -8.06 6.56 15.44
N LYS A 331 -8.10 6.64 14.11
CA LYS A 331 -7.40 7.63 13.28
C LYS A 331 -8.30 8.78 12.82
N GLU A 332 -7.86 9.64 11.92
CA GLU A 332 -8.62 10.81 11.46
C GLU A 332 -9.64 10.44 10.39
N ASP A 333 -10.44 11.42 9.96
CA ASP A 333 -11.55 11.21 9.03
C ASP A 333 -11.08 10.71 7.66
N ILE A 334 -9.87 11.09 7.21
CA ILE A 334 -9.31 10.62 5.94
C ILE A 334 -9.09 9.10 5.96
N GLN A 335 -8.46 8.57 7.01
CA GLN A 335 -8.25 7.13 7.15
C GLN A 335 -9.58 6.39 7.34
N MET A 336 -10.52 6.99 8.07
CA MET A 336 -11.88 6.45 8.20
C MET A 336 -12.56 6.34 6.84
N GLY A 337 -12.47 7.39 6.00
CA GLY A 337 -13.01 7.40 4.64
C GLY A 337 -12.40 6.32 3.76
N ILE A 338 -11.07 6.15 3.78
CA ILE A 338 -10.36 5.08 3.06
C ILE A 338 -10.91 3.71 3.46
N VAL A 339 -11.02 3.43 4.77
CA VAL A 339 -11.54 2.14 5.27
C VAL A 339 -12.98 1.91 4.86
N PHE A 340 -13.87 2.89 5.00
CA PHE A 340 -15.28 2.73 4.67
C PHE A 340 -15.50 2.57 3.16
N ASN A 341 -14.74 3.28 2.33
CA ASN A 341 -14.73 3.06 0.89
C ASN A 341 -14.21 1.65 0.54
N SER A 342 -13.16 1.16 1.22
CA SER A 342 -12.72 -0.22 1.04
C SER A 342 -13.79 -1.23 1.44
N PHE A 343 -14.51 -1.04 2.56
CA PHE A 343 -15.62 -1.93 2.95
C PHE A 343 -16.75 -1.92 1.92
N ARG A 344 -17.09 -0.75 1.37
CA ARG A 344 -18.07 -0.63 0.27
C ARG A 344 -17.68 -1.51 -0.91
N LEU A 345 -16.47 -1.30 -1.42
CA LEU A 345 -15.98 -1.99 -2.62
C LEU A 345 -15.81 -3.50 -2.40
N ILE A 346 -15.24 -3.91 -1.26
CA ILE A 346 -15.15 -5.33 -0.89
C ILE A 346 -16.54 -5.95 -0.84
N SER A 347 -17.52 -5.30 -0.19
CA SER A 347 -18.88 -5.84 -0.08
C SER A 347 -19.59 -5.96 -1.44
N SER A 348 -19.25 -5.13 -2.42
CA SER A 348 -19.81 -5.23 -3.77
C SER A 348 -19.20 -6.39 -4.57
N GLU A 349 -17.90 -6.64 -4.43
CA GLU A 349 -17.16 -7.64 -5.21
C GLU A 349 -17.40 -9.08 -4.74
N ILE A 350 -17.55 -9.31 -3.43
CA ILE A 350 -17.75 -10.66 -2.87
C ILE A 350 -19.19 -11.16 -3.03
N SER A 351 -19.41 -12.48 -2.96
CA SER A 351 -20.75 -13.07 -3.00
C SER A 351 -21.58 -12.73 -1.74
N PRO A 352 -22.93 -12.77 -1.79
CA PRO A 352 -23.79 -12.48 -0.63
C PRO A 352 -23.50 -13.36 0.60
N ASP A 353 -23.23 -14.65 0.39
CA ASP A 353 -22.95 -15.59 1.50
C ASP A 353 -21.67 -15.22 2.25
N TYR A 354 -20.61 -14.85 1.53
CA TYR A 354 -19.37 -14.41 2.16
C TYR A 354 -19.47 -13.00 2.71
N CYS A 355 -20.24 -12.12 2.07
CA CYS A 355 -20.57 -10.81 2.62
C CYS A 355 -21.22 -10.96 4.01
N ARG A 356 -22.11 -11.95 4.19
CA ARG A 356 -22.74 -12.24 5.49
C ARG A 356 -21.70 -12.63 6.53
N ARG A 357 -20.75 -13.51 6.19
CA ARG A 357 -19.67 -13.95 7.10
C ARG A 357 -18.78 -12.77 7.54
N TYR A 358 -18.39 -11.92 6.59
CA TYR A 358 -17.51 -10.78 6.86
C TYR A 358 -18.22 -9.55 7.44
N ALA A 359 -19.55 -9.45 7.32
CA ALA A 359 -20.33 -8.34 7.87
C ALA A 359 -20.13 -8.18 9.38
N SER A 360 -19.94 -9.28 10.11
CA SER A 360 -19.61 -9.30 11.54
C SER A 360 -18.34 -8.51 11.90
N GLN A 361 -17.40 -8.36 10.95
CA GLN A 361 -16.15 -7.62 11.13
C GLN A 361 -16.25 -6.17 10.65
N MET A 362 -16.99 -5.90 9.57
CA MET A 362 -17.13 -4.56 8.97
C MET A 362 -18.13 -3.68 9.73
N LEU A 363 -19.35 -4.19 9.98
CA LEU A 363 -20.47 -3.45 10.57
C LEU A 363 -20.19 -2.83 11.95
N PRO A 364 -19.40 -3.43 12.87
CA PRO A 364 -19.18 -2.84 14.19
C PRO A 364 -18.55 -1.45 14.16
N SER A 365 -17.72 -1.15 13.16
CA SER A 365 -17.08 0.16 13.01
C SER A 365 -18.05 1.19 12.42
N LEU A 366 -18.78 0.80 11.37
CA LEU A 366 -19.84 1.59 10.73
C LEU A 366 -20.93 1.96 11.75
N TYR A 367 -21.48 0.96 12.45
CA TYR A 367 -22.48 1.15 13.51
C TYR A 367 -22.05 2.16 14.57
N LYS A 368 -20.80 2.06 15.05
CA LYS A 368 -20.31 2.99 16.07
C LYS A 368 -20.19 4.42 15.56
N VAL A 369 -19.88 4.60 14.28
CA VAL A 369 -19.80 5.94 13.68
C VAL A 369 -21.19 6.51 13.44
N SER A 370 -22.09 5.75 12.79
CA SER A 370 -23.47 6.18 12.52
C SER A 370 -24.22 6.56 13.79
N GLU A 371 -24.10 5.76 14.86
CA GLU A 371 -24.82 5.97 16.12
C GLU A 371 -24.06 6.87 17.13
N GLY A 372 -22.93 7.45 16.75
CA GLY A 372 -22.16 8.33 17.64
C GLY A 372 -21.47 7.63 18.83
N PHE A 373 -21.28 6.31 18.76
CA PHE A 373 -20.56 5.52 19.76
C PHE A 373 -19.05 5.39 19.51
N ALA A 374 -18.50 6.15 18.57
CA ALA A 374 -17.08 6.14 18.22
C ALA A 374 -16.17 6.70 19.34
N GLY A 375 -16.73 7.39 20.34
CA GLY A 375 -15.97 7.95 21.47
C GLY A 375 -15.10 9.15 21.11
N LYS A 376 -15.29 9.72 19.91
CA LYS A 376 -14.69 10.95 19.40
C LYS A 376 -15.74 11.71 18.59
N VAL A 377 -15.52 13.01 18.37
CA VAL A 377 -16.36 13.80 17.46
C VAL A 377 -16.05 13.36 16.03
N ILE A 378 -17.08 13.01 15.27
CA ILE A 378 -17.00 12.60 13.86
C ILE A 378 -17.74 13.65 13.04
N SER A 379 -17.19 14.02 11.87
CA SER A 379 -17.87 14.86 10.89
C SER A 379 -19.17 14.24 10.39
N ASP A 380 -20.12 15.06 9.96
CA ASP A 380 -21.40 14.55 9.46
C ASP A 380 -21.21 13.79 8.13
N ASP A 381 -20.25 14.21 7.30
CA ASP A 381 -19.84 13.51 6.08
C ASP A 381 -19.43 12.05 6.35
N MET A 382 -18.63 11.81 7.40
CA MET A 382 -18.22 10.45 7.75
C MET A 382 -19.36 9.60 8.34
N LYS A 383 -20.34 10.21 9.01
CA LYS A 383 -21.54 9.50 9.46
C LYS A 383 -22.43 9.12 8.27
N GLN A 384 -22.59 10.03 7.32
CA GLN A 384 -23.31 9.78 6.08
C GLN A 384 -22.63 8.66 5.29
N LEU A 385 -21.31 8.72 5.12
CA LEU A 385 -20.55 7.66 4.47
C LEU A 385 -20.75 6.31 5.16
N ALA A 386 -20.68 6.26 6.49
CA ALA A 386 -20.92 5.04 7.25
C ALA A 386 -22.33 4.46 7.01
N GLN A 387 -23.35 5.33 6.94
CA GLN A 387 -24.72 4.94 6.67
C GLN A 387 -24.88 4.40 5.24
N GLU A 388 -24.34 5.09 4.24
CA GLU A 388 -24.36 4.64 2.85
C GLU A 388 -23.67 3.27 2.67
N VAL A 389 -22.57 3.02 3.38
CA VAL A 389 -21.90 1.71 3.34
C VAL A 389 -22.74 0.64 4.02
N CYS A 390 -23.38 0.93 5.15
CA CYS A 390 -24.35 0.03 5.77
C CYS A 390 -25.50 -0.33 4.82
N ASP A 391 -26.04 0.66 4.10
CA ASP A 391 -27.12 0.46 3.15
C ASP A 391 -26.66 -0.34 1.92
N SER A 392 -25.43 -0.13 1.45
CA SER A 392 -24.80 -0.95 0.41
C SER A 392 -24.70 -2.43 0.83
N ILE A 393 -24.24 -2.69 2.05
CA ILE A 393 -24.15 -4.06 2.61
C ILE A 393 -25.56 -4.66 2.77
N LYS A 394 -26.53 -3.88 3.24
CA LYS A 394 -27.93 -4.29 3.37
C LYS A 394 -28.52 -4.68 2.01
N ASN A 395 -28.28 -3.89 0.97
CA ASN A 395 -28.75 -4.18 -0.38
C ASN A 395 -28.14 -5.47 -0.94
N LYS A 396 -26.86 -5.75 -0.65
CA LYS A 396 -26.17 -6.97 -1.07
C LYS A 396 -26.69 -8.23 -0.36
N LEU A 397 -26.97 -8.15 0.94
CA LEU A 397 -27.41 -9.28 1.78
C LEU A 397 -28.92 -9.54 1.72
N GLY A 398 -29.71 -8.52 1.39
CA GLY A 398 -31.15 -8.53 1.58
C GLY A 398 -31.56 -8.18 3.01
N ASN A 399 -32.80 -7.68 3.15
CA ASN A 399 -33.30 -7.08 4.39
C ASN A 399 -33.29 -8.05 5.58
N GLN A 400 -33.78 -9.28 5.41
CA GLN A 400 -33.93 -10.23 6.51
C GLN A 400 -32.58 -10.62 7.10
N GLU A 401 -31.63 -11.00 6.24
CA GLU A 401 -30.29 -11.43 6.65
C GLU A 401 -29.48 -10.29 7.28
N PHE A 402 -29.56 -9.09 6.69
CA PHE A 402 -28.93 -7.91 7.28
C PHE A 402 -29.46 -7.63 8.70
N ILE A 403 -30.78 -7.67 8.90
CA ILE A 403 -31.40 -7.42 10.21
C ILE A 403 -30.92 -8.44 11.24
N ALA A 404 -30.80 -9.71 10.87
CA ALA A 404 -30.31 -10.77 11.75
C ALA A 404 -28.87 -10.46 12.23
N VAL A 405 -27.94 -10.27 11.29
CA VAL A 405 -26.52 -9.99 11.59
C VAL A 405 -26.36 -8.67 12.35
N TYR A 406 -27.08 -7.63 11.94
CA TYR A 406 -27.02 -6.31 12.56
C TYR A 406 -27.51 -6.34 14.01
N ASN A 407 -28.61 -7.06 14.29
CA ASN A 407 -29.15 -7.20 15.64
C ASN A 407 -28.24 -8.03 16.54
N GLU A 408 -27.67 -9.12 16.04
CA GLU A 408 -26.70 -9.92 16.78
C GLU A 408 -25.47 -9.10 17.15
N MET A 409 -24.91 -8.38 16.18
CA MET A 409 -23.80 -7.46 16.37
C MET A 409 -24.15 -6.40 17.42
N ARG A 410 -25.32 -5.75 17.31
CA ARG A 410 -25.82 -4.73 18.25
C ARG A 410 -25.94 -5.28 19.68
N LYS A 411 -26.53 -6.47 19.85
CA LYS A 411 -26.62 -7.16 21.14
C LYS A 411 -25.22 -7.43 21.71
N SER A 412 -24.30 -7.97 20.92
CA SER A 412 -22.93 -8.26 21.38
C SER A 412 -22.18 -6.98 21.82
N LEU A 413 -22.36 -5.88 21.10
CA LEU A 413 -21.74 -4.60 21.43
C LEU A 413 -22.34 -3.99 22.70
N LYS A 414 -23.66 -4.13 22.90
CA LYS A 414 -24.36 -3.72 24.13
C LYS A 414 -23.82 -4.50 25.33
N VAL A 415 -23.73 -5.83 25.24
CA VAL A 415 -23.16 -6.69 26.31
C VAL A 415 -21.72 -6.28 26.62
N LYS A 416 -20.87 -6.09 25.61
CA LYS A 416 -19.48 -5.63 25.78
C LYS A 416 -19.38 -4.24 26.42
N ARG A 417 -20.34 -3.36 26.17
CA ARG A 417 -20.40 -2.02 26.78
C ARG A 417 -20.83 -2.09 28.25
N GLU A 418 -21.85 -2.88 28.55
CA GLU A 418 -22.33 -3.10 29.91
C GLU A 418 -21.31 -3.82 30.78
N LYS A 419 -20.58 -4.79 30.21
CA LYS A 419 -19.43 -5.43 30.87
C LYS A 419 -18.36 -4.40 31.24
N ARG A 420 -17.94 -3.54 30.29
CA ARG A 420 -16.97 -2.46 30.57
C ARG A 420 -17.45 -1.48 31.64
N LYS A 421 -18.73 -1.09 31.63
CA LYS A 421 -19.32 -0.24 32.68
C LYS A 421 -19.31 -0.93 34.05
N ARG A 422 -19.60 -2.23 34.11
CA ARG A 422 -19.55 -3.02 35.35
C ARG A 422 -18.11 -3.12 35.87
N GLU A 423 -17.16 -3.48 35.01
CA GLU A 423 -15.73 -3.53 35.34
C GLU A 423 -15.21 -2.17 35.83
N GLU A 424 -15.63 -1.06 35.21
CA GLU A 424 -15.29 0.29 35.66
C GLU A 424 -15.83 0.59 37.06
N LYS A 425 -17.09 0.23 37.35
CA LYS A 425 -17.67 0.37 38.69
C LYS A 425 -16.93 -0.49 39.73
N VAL A 426 -16.61 -1.73 39.38
CA VAL A 426 -15.83 -2.63 40.25
C VAL A 426 -14.44 -2.05 40.50
N MET A 427 -13.75 -1.55 39.46
CA MET A 427 -12.44 -0.91 39.60
C MET A 427 -12.48 0.33 40.48
N ALA A 428 -13.56 1.11 40.45
CA ALA A 428 -13.73 2.27 41.34
C ALA A 428 -13.78 1.86 42.83
N VAL A 429 -14.23 0.64 43.13
CA VAL A 429 -14.28 0.08 44.50
C VAL A 429 -12.99 -0.65 44.86
N VAL A 430 -12.51 -1.53 43.98
CA VAL A 430 -11.33 -2.40 44.21
C VAL A 430 -10.01 -1.61 44.16
N ASN A 431 -9.91 -0.59 43.30
CA ASN A 431 -8.72 0.26 43.21
C ASN A 431 -9.10 1.71 42.83
N PRO A 432 -9.54 2.52 43.82
CA PRO A 432 -9.99 3.89 43.60
C PRO A 432 -8.92 4.80 42.99
N GLU A 433 -7.65 4.61 43.35
CA GLU A 433 -6.53 5.41 42.87
C GLU A 433 -6.29 5.20 41.36
N ARG A 434 -6.31 3.94 40.90
CA ARG A 434 -6.19 3.60 39.46
C ARG A 434 -7.38 4.15 38.67
N HIS A 435 -8.59 4.10 39.24
CA HIS A 435 -9.79 4.68 38.63
C HIS A 435 -9.68 6.22 38.51
N ALA A 436 -9.21 6.90 39.56
CA ALA A 436 -8.98 8.35 39.56
C ALA A 436 -7.93 8.78 38.52
N LYS A 437 -6.76 8.10 38.48
CA LYS A 437 -5.71 8.32 37.47
C LYS A 437 -6.23 8.17 36.04
N ARG A 438 -7.07 7.15 35.79
CA ARG A 438 -7.72 6.97 34.48
C ARG A 438 -8.67 8.12 34.13
N LYS A 439 -9.49 8.58 35.09
CA LYS A 439 -10.43 9.69 34.89
C LYS A 439 -9.71 11.00 34.55
N LEU A 440 -8.60 11.30 35.23
CA LEU A 440 -7.73 12.43 34.92
C LEU A 440 -7.18 12.35 33.49
N ARG A 441 -6.70 11.18 33.06
CA ARG A 441 -6.19 10.98 31.69
C ARG A 441 -7.26 11.21 30.62
N ILE A 442 -8.50 10.77 30.87
CA ILE A 442 -9.63 10.99 29.95
C ILE A 442 -10.00 12.48 29.88
N SER A 443 -10.07 13.16 31.04
CA SER A 443 -10.33 14.60 31.11
C SER A 443 -9.27 15.39 30.33
N ALA A 444 -7.98 15.08 30.51
CA ALA A 444 -6.88 15.71 29.79
C ALA A 444 -7.01 15.56 28.26
N LYS A 445 -7.40 14.36 27.77
CA LYS A 445 -7.67 14.12 26.35
C LYS A 445 -8.83 14.97 25.83
N HIS A 446 -9.93 15.07 26.56
CA HIS A 446 -11.07 15.91 26.18
C HIS A 446 -10.69 17.39 26.09
N THR A 447 -9.91 17.89 27.05
CA THR A 447 -9.42 19.27 27.06
C THR A 447 -8.49 19.54 25.88
N ALA A 448 -7.56 18.63 25.59
CA ALA A 448 -6.67 18.73 24.43
C ALA A 448 -7.45 18.74 23.10
N HIS A 449 -8.48 17.90 22.97
CA HIS A 449 -9.34 17.87 21.79
C HIS A 449 -10.17 19.16 21.64
N LYS A 450 -10.75 19.69 22.73
CA LYS A 450 -11.45 20.99 22.72
C LYS A 450 -10.52 22.12 22.28
N LYS A 451 -9.27 22.13 22.75
CA LYS A 451 -8.24 23.11 22.31
C LYS A 451 -7.96 22.99 20.81
N ARG A 452 -7.76 21.78 20.28
CA ARG A 452 -7.55 21.56 18.83
C ARG A 452 -8.74 22.03 17.99
N LYS A 453 -9.97 21.73 18.42
CA LYS A 453 -11.20 22.18 17.75
C LYS A 453 -11.33 23.71 17.76
N MET A 454 -11.06 24.36 18.88
CA MET A 454 -11.06 25.83 18.93
C MET A 454 -9.98 26.44 18.03
N MET A 455 -8.79 25.84 17.96
CA MET A 455 -7.73 26.30 17.07
C MET A 455 -8.09 26.13 15.59
N SER A 456 -8.70 25.00 15.19
CA SER A 456 -9.13 24.80 13.80
C SER A 456 -10.28 25.75 13.41
N MET A 457 -11.24 25.97 14.32
CA MET A 457 -12.33 26.94 14.11
C MET A 457 -11.82 28.38 14.05
N LYS A 458 -10.78 28.73 14.82
CA LYS A 458 -10.12 30.03 14.71
C LYS A 458 -9.41 30.15 13.37
N LEU A 459 -8.59 29.17 12.97
CA LEU A 459 -7.88 29.21 11.68
C LEU A 459 -8.83 29.39 10.49
N GLY A 460 -9.98 28.71 10.49
CA GLY A 460 -11.00 28.85 9.45
C GLY A 460 -11.68 30.23 9.40
N ARG A 461 -11.64 31.02 10.48
CA ARG A 461 -12.13 32.42 10.48
C ARG A 461 -11.12 33.44 9.99
N TRP A 462 -9.83 33.09 9.94
CA TRP A 462 -8.77 33.96 9.41
C TRP A 462 -8.51 33.77 7.92
N LEU A 463 -9.14 32.77 7.30
CA LEU A 463 -9.00 32.41 5.89
C LEU A 463 -10.21 32.84 5.02
N HIS A 464 -11.13 33.64 5.58
CA HIS A 464 -12.26 34.23 4.88
C HIS A 464 -12.25 35.75 4.98
#